data_AF-A0A5K1BZN9-F1
#
_entry.id   AF-A0A5K1BZN9-F1
#
_cell.length_a   1.000
_cell.length_b   1.000
_cell.length_c   1.000
_cell.angle_alpha   90.00
_cell.angle_beta   90.00
_cell.angle_gamma   90.00
#
_symmetry.space_group_name_H-M   'P 1'
#
loop_
_entity.id
_entity.type
_entity.pdbx_description
1 polymer ?
#
loop_
_entity_poly.entity_id
_entity_poly.type
_entity_poly.pdbx_seq_one_letter_code
_entity_poly.pdbx_strand_id
1 'polypeptide(L)'
;QFQKLELDDCHGVETLPAGLCSLTNLQKLSITNCPDLVELPEVIGGLGRLEVLRLLSCSSLEGLPDSSCELGSLRFLDLSHCSSIESLPDNIGQLQHLKRIDMRWCLGLTELPTSVSQLKGFRAVVCDEEAF
;
A
#
# COMPACT_ATOMS: atom_id res chain seq x y z
N GLN A 1 -20.11 -8.63 9.03
CA GLN A 1 -18.83 -8.28 9.66
C GLN A 1 -17.72 -8.71 8.71
N PHE A 2 -17.31 -7.84 7.79
CA PHE A 2 -16.35 -8.17 6.74
C PHE A 2 -14.99 -7.59 7.14
N GLN A 3 -14.03 -8.46 7.48
CA GLN A 3 -12.71 -8.06 8.01
C GLN A 3 -11.58 -8.26 6.99
N LYS A 4 -11.80 -9.04 5.94
CA LYS A 4 -10.78 -9.34 4.93
C LYS A 4 -11.41 -9.27 3.55
N LEU A 5 -10.78 -8.54 2.64
CA LEU A 5 -11.14 -8.46 1.24
C LEU A 5 -9.93 -8.88 0.43
N GLU A 6 -10.12 -9.84 -0.46
CA GLU A 6 -9.09 -10.36 -1.34
C GLU A 6 -9.60 -10.25 -2.77
N LEU A 7 -8.85 -9.54 -3.60
CA LEU A 7 -9.05 -9.37 -5.03
C LEU A 7 -7.82 -10.00 -5.70
N ASP A 8 -8.04 -10.96 -6.57
CA ASP A 8 -6.97 -11.68 -7.27
C ASP A 8 -7.31 -11.72 -8.75
N ASP A 9 -6.29 -11.60 -9.60
CA ASP A 9 -6.40 -11.76 -11.06
C ASP A 9 -7.46 -10.82 -11.69
N CYS A 10 -7.48 -9.55 -11.24
CA CYS A 10 -8.42 -8.56 -11.77
C CYS A 10 -7.81 -7.81 -12.95
N HIS A 11 -8.35 -8.04 -14.14
CA HIS A 11 -7.98 -7.35 -15.37
C HIS A 11 -8.95 -6.22 -15.70
N GLY A 12 -8.44 -5.15 -16.29
CA GLY A 12 -9.20 -3.96 -16.69
C GLY A 12 -9.70 -3.11 -15.51
N VAL A 13 -9.18 -3.34 -14.30
CA VAL A 13 -9.51 -2.54 -13.12
C VAL A 13 -8.40 -1.53 -12.88
N GLU A 14 -8.57 -0.33 -13.42
CA GLU A 14 -7.60 0.77 -13.27
C GLU A 14 -7.63 1.40 -11.86
N THR A 15 -8.79 1.40 -11.21
CA THR A 15 -8.98 1.89 -9.84
C THR A 15 -10.08 1.12 -9.12
N LEU A 16 -10.03 1.08 -7.79
CA LEU A 16 -11.09 0.48 -6.98
C LEU A 16 -12.24 1.47 -6.75
N PRO A 17 -13.49 0.98 -6.67
CA PRO A 17 -14.61 1.85 -6.36
C PRO A 17 -14.48 2.44 -4.96
N ALA A 18 -14.71 3.74 -4.82
CA ALA A 18 -14.69 4.45 -3.53
C ALA A 18 -15.62 3.83 -2.47
N GLY A 19 -16.69 3.13 -2.89
CA GLY A 19 -17.57 2.36 -2.01
C GLY A 19 -16.85 1.28 -1.19
N LEU A 20 -15.70 0.77 -1.63
CA LEU A 20 -14.86 -0.16 -0.87
C LEU A 20 -14.42 0.46 0.47
N CYS A 21 -14.20 1.77 0.50
CA CYS A 21 -13.78 2.50 1.69
C CYS A 21 -14.89 2.64 2.75
N SER A 22 -16.13 2.22 2.43
CA SER A 22 -17.22 2.09 3.41
C SER A 22 -17.11 0.85 4.30
N LEU A 23 -16.21 -0.08 3.97
CA LEU A 23 -15.93 -1.28 4.75
C LEU A 23 -15.09 -0.95 6.00
N THR A 24 -15.59 -0.11 6.89
CA THR A 24 -14.88 0.43 8.06
C THR A 24 -14.41 -0.63 9.08
N ASN A 25 -14.86 -1.89 8.95
CA ASN A 25 -14.41 -3.03 9.75
C ASN A 25 -13.28 -3.83 9.09
N LEU A 26 -12.84 -3.45 7.89
CA LEU A 26 -11.81 -4.15 7.15
C LEU A 26 -10.47 -4.03 7.87
N GLN A 27 -9.82 -5.17 8.08
CA GLN A 27 -8.50 -5.31 8.71
C GLN A 27 -7.44 -5.76 7.71
N LYS A 28 -7.84 -6.45 6.64
CA LYS A 28 -6.95 -6.87 5.56
C LYS A 28 -7.58 -6.54 4.20
N LEU A 29 -6.83 -5.83 3.37
CA LEU A 29 -7.09 -5.64 1.95
C LEU A 29 -5.91 -6.25 1.20
N SER A 30 -6.20 -7.25 0.36
CA SER A 30 -5.22 -7.90 -0.50
C SER A 30 -5.67 -7.76 -1.94
N ILE A 31 -4.82 -7.20 -2.78
CA ILE A 31 -5.02 -7.06 -4.22
C ILE A 31 -3.80 -7.67 -4.86
N THR A 32 -3.98 -8.74 -5.61
CA THR A 32 -2.91 -9.58 -6.14
C THR A 32 -3.11 -9.79 -7.63
N ASN A 33 -2.04 -9.73 -8.42
CA ASN A 33 -2.10 -10.00 -9.86
C ASN A 33 -3.10 -9.12 -10.62
N CYS A 34 -3.16 -7.82 -10.29
CA CYS A 34 -4.02 -6.85 -10.96
C CYS A 34 -3.15 -5.89 -11.79
N PRO A 35 -2.74 -6.29 -13.01
CA PRO A 35 -1.71 -5.59 -13.76
C PRO A 35 -2.15 -4.21 -14.23
N ASP A 36 -3.46 -3.99 -14.38
CA ASP A 36 -4.03 -2.72 -14.88
C ASP A 36 -4.32 -1.71 -13.75
N LEU A 37 -4.16 -2.09 -12.48
CA LEU A 37 -4.42 -1.18 -11.35
C LEU A 37 -3.36 -0.07 -11.31
N VAL A 38 -3.79 1.17 -11.56
CA VAL A 38 -2.91 2.35 -11.61
C VAL A 38 -2.88 3.06 -10.26
N GLU A 39 -4.01 3.15 -9.58
CA GLU A 39 -4.14 3.88 -8.31
C GLU A 39 -5.18 3.25 -7.37
N LEU A 40 -5.08 3.59 -6.08
CA LEU A 40 -6.14 3.35 -5.10
C LEU A 40 -7.04 4.60 -5.00
N PRO A 41 -8.32 4.44 -4.60
CA PRO A 41 -9.20 5.58 -4.42
C PRO A 41 -8.65 6.52 -3.33
N GLU A 42 -8.75 7.84 -3.59
CA GLU A 42 -8.31 8.90 -2.66
C GLU A 42 -8.96 8.86 -1.28
N VAL A 43 -10.02 8.07 -1.09
CA VAL A 43 -10.70 7.91 0.22
C VAL A 43 -10.26 6.64 0.96
N ILE A 44 -9.18 5.97 0.55
CA ILE A 44 -8.68 4.75 1.19
C ILE A 44 -8.32 4.95 2.67
N GLY A 45 -7.88 6.16 3.04
CA GLY A 45 -7.63 6.57 4.44
C GLY A 45 -8.80 6.35 5.40
N GLY A 46 -10.04 6.29 4.88
CA GLY A 46 -11.24 5.98 5.66
C GLY A 46 -11.26 4.57 6.27
N LEU A 47 -10.40 3.67 5.83
CA LEU A 47 -10.25 2.31 6.37
C LEU A 47 -9.40 2.30 7.66
N GLY A 48 -9.81 3.06 8.69
CA GLY A 48 -9.03 3.29 9.90
C GLY A 48 -8.70 2.05 10.75
N ARG A 49 -9.32 0.88 10.46
CA ARG A 49 -9.04 -0.42 11.11
C ARG A 49 -8.13 -1.34 10.28
N LEU A 50 -7.73 -0.91 9.09
CA LEU A 50 -6.89 -1.71 8.20
C LEU A 50 -5.52 -1.92 8.83
N GLU A 51 -5.15 -3.17 9.07
CA GLU A 51 -3.84 -3.55 9.61
C GLU A 51 -2.90 -4.05 8.52
N VAL A 52 -3.45 -4.57 7.42
CA VAL A 52 -2.71 -5.12 6.29
C VAL A 52 -3.24 -4.56 4.98
N LEU A 53 -2.37 -3.89 4.24
CA LEU A 53 -2.57 -3.51 2.85
C LEU A 53 -1.54 -4.25 2.01
N ARG A 54 -2.01 -5.15 1.13
CA ARG A 54 -1.18 -5.85 0.17
C ARG A 54 -1.62 -5.50 -1.24
N LEU A 55 -0.70 -4.98 -2.03
CA LEU A 55 -0.76 -4.74 -3.46
C LEU A 55 0.42 -5.51 -4.06
N LEU A 56 0.20 -6.78 -4.40
CA LEU A 56 1.25 -7.67 -4.89
C LEU A 56 1.07 -7.85 -6.39
N SER A 57 2.14 -7.64 -7.16
CA SER A 57 2.11 -7.80 -8.61
C SER A 57 1.04 -6.91 -9.29
N CYS A 58 0.81 -5.72 -8.74
CA CYS A 58 0.06 -4.65 -9.41
C CYS A 58 1.05 -3.81 -10.22
N SER A 59 1.48 -4.34 -11.37
CA SER A 59 2.65 -3.83 -12.09
C SER A 59 2.51 -2.39 -12.58
N SER A 60 1.28 -1.92 -12.88
CA SER A 60 1.01 -0.56 -13.32
C SER A 60 0.70 0.42 -12.19
N LEU A 61 0.78 0.00 -10.92
CA LEU A 61 0.52 0.89 -9.78
C LEU A 61 1.61 1.97 -9.73
N GLU A 62 1.24 3.22 -9.96
CA GLU A 62 2.19 4.35 -10.04
C GLU A 62 2.51 4.93 -8.66
N GLY A 63 1.59 4.82 -7.71
CA GLY A 63 1.74 5.36 -6.37
C GLY A 63 0.63 4.94 -5.42
N LEU A 64 0.73 5.42 -4.18
CA LEU A 64 -0.37 5.40 -3.22
C LEU A 64 -0.95 6.81 -3.09
N PRO A 65 -2.28 6.97 -2.90
CA PRO A 65 -2.88 8.27 -2.63
C PRO A 65 -2.38 8.81 -1.28
N ASP A 66 -2.38 10.14 -1.10
CA ASP A 66 -1.93 10.78 0.14
C ASP A 66 -2.71 10.29 1.36
N SER A 67 -4.02 10.03 1.19
CA SER A 67 -4.87 9.51 2.27
C SER A 67 -4.48 8.13 2.76
N SER A 68 -3.63 7.38 2.04
CA SER A 68 -3.07 6.13 2.56
C SER A 68 -2.24 6.35 3.84
N CYS A 69 -1.73 7.57 4.07
CA CYS A 69 -1.06 7.98 5.31
C CYS A 69 -2.01 8.08 6.51
N GLU A 70 -3.32 8.10 6.28
CA GLU A 70 -4.37 8.16 7.31
C GLU A 70 -4.81 6.76 7.78
N LEU A 71 -4.23 5.68 7.22
CA LEU A 71 -4.47 4.29 7.65
C LEU A 71 -3.85 4.03 9.04
N GLY A 72 -4.42 4.64 10.07
CA GLY A 72 -3.83 4.72 11.40
C GLY A 72 -3.56 3.37 12.07
N SER A 73 -4.26 2.30 11.67
CA SER A 73 -4.01 0.94 12.20
C SER A 73 -3.00 0.12 11.40
N LEU A 74 -2.48 0.64 10.27
CA LEU A 74 -1.69 -0.14 9.32
C LEU A 74 -0.40 -0.64 9.97
N ARG A 75 -0.13 -1.93 9.81
CA ARG A 75 1.05 -2.62 10.37
C ARG A 75 1.94 -3.19 9.29
N PHE A 76 1.35 -3.60 8.17
CA PHE A 76 2.05 -4.22 7.06
C PHE A 76 1.57 -3.62 5.73
N LEU A 77 2.54 -3.10 4.99
CA LEU A 77 2.39 -2.64 3.62
C LEU A 77 3.23 -3.54 2.72
N ASP A 78 2.62 -4.12 1.70
CA ASP A 78 3.28 -4.99 0.73
C ASP A 78 2.98 -4.43 -0.66
N LEU A 79 4.03 -3.96 -1.32
CA LEU A 79 4.04 -3.39 -2.66
C LEU A 79 4.87 -4.26 -3.61
N SER A 80 5.23 -5.47 -3.19
CA SER A 80 6.18 -6.28 -3.94
C SER A 80 5.69 -6.54 -5.36
N HIS A 81 6.61 -6.50 -6.33
CA HIS A 81 6.33 -6.59 -7.77
C HIS A 81 5.43 -5.48 -8.35
N CYS A 82 5.23 -4.36 -7.65
CA CYS A 82 4.67 -3.14 -8.25
C CYS A 82 5.78 -2.36 -8.95
N SER A 83 6.10 -2.73 -10.19
CA SER A 83 7.27 -2.23 -10.92
C SER A 83 7.19 -0.76 -11.31
N SER A 84 5.99 -0.21 -11.53
CA SER A 84 5.78 1.19 -11.93
C SER A 84 5.70 2.17 -10.76
N ILE A 85 5.80 1.70 -9.51
CA ILE A 85 5.73 2.61 -8.37
C ILE A 85 7.01 3.41 -8.28
N GLU A 86 6.92 4.75 -8.37
CA GLU A 86 8.11 5.62 -8.40
C GLU A 86 8.45 6.22 -7.03
N SER A 87 7.44 6.42 -6.18
CA SER A 87 7.60 6.99 -4.84
C SER A 87 6.52 6.50 -3.88
N LEU A 88 6.79 6.66 -2.57
CA LEU A 88 5.77 6.57 -1.53
C LEU A 88 5.26 7.99 -1.19
N PRO A 89 4.05 8.14 -0.65
CA PRO A 89 3.55 9.43 -0.21
C PRO A 89 4.50 10.13 0.77
N ASP A 90 4.68 11.43 0.61
CA ASP A 90 5.60 12.25 1.42
C ASP A 90 5.35 12.13 2.93
N ASN A 91 4.11 11.86 3.32
CA ASN A 91 3.66 11.77 4.71
C ASN A 91 3.59 10.33 5.26
N ILE A 92 4.23 9.34 4.61
CA ILE A 92 4.19 7.94 5.07
C ILE A 92 4.62 7.77 6.55
N GLY A 93 5.47 8.68 7.05
CA GLY A 93 5.84 8.79 8.46
C GLY A 93 4.68 8.93 9.44
N GLN A 94 3.48 9.34 9.00
CA GLN A 94 2.27 9.43 9.84
C GLN A 94 1.73 8.05 10.26
N LEU A 95 2.13 6.97 9.60
CA LEU A 95 1.71 5.61 9.92
C LEU A 95 2.44 5.06 11.15
N GLN A 96 2.12 5.60 12.33
CA GLN A 96 2.82 5.33 13.60
C GLN A 96 2.74 3.87 14.08
N HIS A 97 1.91 3.04 13.45
CA HIS A 97 1.77 1.61 13.75
C HIS A 97 2.40 0.68 12.71
N LEU A 98 2.97 1.24 11.63
CA LEU A 98 3.59 0.50 10.54
C LEU A 98 4.86 -0.19 11.04
N LYS A 99 4.94 -1.50 10.81
CA LYS A 99 6.06 -2.33 11.28
C LYS A 99 6.93 -2.84 10.14
N ARG A 100 6.34 -3.03 8.96
CA ARG A 100 7.03 -3.60 7.81
C ARG A 100 6.49 -3.03 6.51
N ILE A 101 7.41 -2.70 5.63
CA ILE A 101 7.17 -2.38 4.22
C ILE A 101 7.93 -3.43 3.39
N ASP A 102 7.27 -4.04 2.42
CA ASP A 102 7.87 -4.93 1.42
C ASP A 102 7.78 -4.27 0.04
N MET A 103 8.92 -4.01 -0.59
CA MET A 103 9.06 -3.30 -1.88
C MET A 103 10.02 -4.06 -2.80
N ARG A 104 10.18 -5.37 -2.61
CA ARG A 104 10.95 -6.20 -3.55
C ARG A 104 10.36 -6.08 -4.95
N TRP A 105 11.22 -5.95 -5.95
CA TRP A 105 10.84 -5.78 -7.35
C TRP A 105 10.02 -4.52 -7.65
N CYS A 106 10.08 -3.50 -6.78
CA CYS A 106 9.62 -2.14 -7.07
C CYS A 106 10.70 -1.38 -7.87
N LEU A 107 10.87 -1.75 -9.15
CA LEU A 107 12.01 -1.27 -9.95
C LEU A 107 12.00 0.24 -10.23
N GLY A 108 10.83 0.89 -10.22
CA GLY A 108 10.69 2.34 -10.35
C GLY A 108 11.01 3.12 -9.07
N LEU A 109 11.01 2.47 -7.91
CA LEU A 109 11.17 3.12 -6.62
C LEU A 109 12.66 3.38 -6.35
N THR A 110 13.09 4.62 -6.53
CA THR A 110 14.51 5.00 -6.42
C THR A 110 14.89 5.62 -5.08
N GLU A 111 13.92 6.19 -4.36
CA GLU A 111 14.13 6.79 -3.05
C GLU A 111 12.93 6.58 -2.13
N LEU A 112 13.18 6.68 -0.82
CA LEU A 112 12.12 6.72 0.19
C LEU A 112 11.91 8.16 0.65
N PRO A 113 10.66 8.59 0.88
CA PRO A 113 10.40 9.92 1.41
C PRO A 113 11.05 10.08 2.79
N THR A 114 11.56 11.27 3.07
CA THR A 114 12.30 11.56 4.31
C THR A 114 11.50 11.27 5.58
N SER A 115 10.16 11.30 5.51
CA SER A 115 9.26 10.98 6.61
C SER A 115 9.31 9.52 7.06
N VAL A 116 9.89 8.59 6.27
CA VAL A 116 10.15 7.21 6.73
C VAL A 116 10.94 7.18 8.04
N SER A 117 11.83 8.17 8.26
CA SER A 117 12.58 8.33 9.52
C SER A 117 11.69 8.60 10.75
N GLN A 118 10.43 9.00 10.55
CA GLN A 118 9.46 9.30 11.62
C GLN A 118 8.63 8.07 12.04
N LEU A 119 8.76 6.94 11.34
CA LEU A 119 8.01 5.72 11.65
C LEU A 119 8.50 5.10 12.97
N LYS A 120 7.67 5.21 14.02
CA LYS A 120 7.98 4.67 15.34
C LYS A 120 7.72 3.17 15.38
N GLY A 121 8.69 2.41 15.91
CA GLY A 121 8.54 0.95 16.05
C GLY A 121 8.56 0.18 14.72
N PHE A 122 8.96 0.86 13.64
CA PHE A 122 9.23 0.26 12.34
C PHE A 122 10.40 -0.71 12.44
N ARG A 123 10.25 -1.90 11.88
CA ARG A 123 11.16 -3.03 12.12
C ARG A 123 11.95 -3.44 10.90
N ALA A 124 11.35 -3.35 9.72
CA ALA A 124 11.95 -3.86 8.51
C ALA A 124 11.43 -3.15 7.26
N VAL A 125 12.38 -2.70 6.43
CA VAL A 125 12.17 -2.57 4.99
C VAL A 125 12.67 -3.87 4.37
N VAL A 126 11.87 -4.48 3.50
CA VAL A 126 12.33 -5.58 2.65
C VAL A 126 12.36 -5.07 1.23
N CYS A 127 13.56 -5.01 0.67
CA CYS A 127 13.86 -4.55 -0.68
C CYS A 127 14.95 -5.46 -1.25
N ASP A 128 15.23 -5.33 -2.55
CA ASP A 128 16.28 -6.12 -3.20
C ASP A 128 17.67 -5.70 -2.69
N GLU A 129 18.67 -6.58 -2.75
CA GLU A 129 20.00 -6.33 -2.16
C GLU A 129 20.74 -5.10 -2.75
N GLU A 130 20.29 -4.61 -3.91
CA GLU A 130 20.83 -3.43 -4.60
C GLU A 130 19.92 -2.19 -4.51
N ALA A 131 18.84 -2.24 -3.73
CA ALA A 131 17.93 -1.11 -3.55
C ALA A 131 18.50 -0.10 -2.53
N PHE A 132 18.64 1.16 -2.97
CA PHE A 132 19.17 2.36 -2.31
C PHE A 132 20.70 2.47 -2.21
#